data_AF-A0A292RL49-F1
#
_entry.id   AF-A0A292RL49-F1
#
_cell.length_a   1.000
_cell.length_b   1.000
_cell.length_c   1.000
_cell.angle_alpha   90.00
_cell.angle_beta   90.00
_cell.angle_gamma   90.00
#
_symmetry.space_group_name_H-M   'P 1'
#
loop_
_entity.id
_entity.type
_entity.pdbx_description
1 polymer ?
#
loop_
_entity_poly.entity_id
_entity_poly.type
_entity_poly.pdbx_seq_one_letter_code
_entity_poly.pdbx_strand_id
1 'polypeptide(L)'
;METEVLESHNQEQGFWETTRLDYEEEETQKRWNLAFETLSLLSGKEAEEIRESLDSRIGRHIADNCFDNNVKQVIMQNYYAWYEAHLFSDSGIQLKTKVHSELK
;
A
#
# COMPACT_ATOMS: atom_id res chain seq x y z
N MET A 1 -18.24 -11.18 -0.79
CA MET A 1 -18.56 -9.77 -1.06
C MET A 1 -17.55 -9.32 -2.08
N GLU A 2 -17.99 -8.69 -3.17
CA GLU A 2 -17.07 -8.01 -4.08
C GLU A 2 -16.54 -6.77 -3.34
N THR A 3 -15.22 -6.62 -3.26
CA THR A 3 -14.62 -5.40 -2.74
C THR A 3 -14.83 -4.31 -3.78
N GLU A 4 -15.52 -3.23 -3.41
CA GLU A 4 -15.63 -2.05 -4.27
C GLU A 4 -14.23 -1.44 -4.42
N VAL A 5 -13.70 -1.45 -5.64
CA VAL A 5 -12.43 -0.80 -5.97
C VAL A 5 -12.72 0.66 -6.32
N LEU A 6 -12.27 1.57 -5.46
CA LEU A 6 -12.44 3.00 -5.68
C LEU A 6 -11.36 3.51 -6.64
N GLU A 7 -11.69 4.52 -7.44
CA GLU A 7 -10.74 5.25 -8.27
C GLU A 7 -9.77 6.08 -7.39
N SER A 8 -8.55 6.30 -7.90
CA SER A 8 -7.58 7.17 -7.24
C SER A 8 -8.06 8.61 -7.24
N HIS A 9 -7.98 9.28 -6.09
CA HIS A 9 -8.23 10.71 -5.96
C HIS A 9 -6.98 11.55 -6.20
N ASN A 10 -5.80 10.93 -6.20
CA ASN A 10 -4.53 11.61 -6.36
C ASN A 10 -3.86 11.22 -7.69
N GLN A 11 -4.19 11.98 -8.73
CA GLN A 11 -3.63 11.79 -10.06
C GLN A 11 -2.23 12.44 -10.21
N GLU A 12 -1.65 13.00 -9.14
CA GLU A 12 -0.34 13.66 -9.16
C GLU A 12 0.73 12.90 -8.36
N GLN A 13 0.34 12.06 -7.41
CA GLN A 13 1.23 11.27 -6.56
C GLN A 13 0.59 9.95 -6.13
N GLY A 14 1.32 9.12 -5.39
CA GLY A 14 0.81 7.84 -4.88
C GLY A 14 0.98 6.70 -5.86
N PHE A 15 0.29 5.59 -5.61
CA PHE A 15 0.44 4.36 -6.36
C PHE A 15 0.06 4.54 -7.82
N TRP A 16 -1.08 5.19 -8.07
CA TRP A 16 -1.62 5.39 -9.42
C TRP A 16 -0.64 6.16 -10.29
N GLU A 17 -0.32 7.39 -9.90
CA GLU A 17 0.56 8.24 -10.72
C GLU A 17 1.95 7.64 -10.86
N THR A 18 2.52 7.05 -9.81
CA THR A 18 3.84 6.40 -9.90
C THR A 18 3.83 5.24 -10.88
N THR A 19 2.75 4.44 -10.92
CA THR A 19 2.61 3.34 -11.89
C THR A 19 2.42 3.86 -13.31
N ARG A 20 1.63 4.94 -13.49
CA ARG A 20 1.33 5.53 -14.79
C ARG A 20 2.55 6.12 -15.50
N LEU A 21 3.63 6.42 -14.77
CA LEU A 21 4.89 6.89 -15.36
C LEU A 21 5.58 5.82 -16.22
N ASP A 22 5.32 4.54 -15.93
CA ASP A 22 6.02 3.41 -16.54
C ASP A 22 5.10 2.47 -17.34
N TYR A 23 3.78 2.59 -17.16
CA TYR A 23 2.79 1.71 -17.78
C TYR A 23 1.66 2.51 -18.43
N GLU A 24 1.09 1.96 -19.50
CA GLU A 24 -0.11 2.49 -20.14
C GLU A 24 -1.33 2.44 -19.19
N GLU A 25 -2.36 3.20 -19.50
CA GLU A 25 -3.55 3.38 -18.64
C GLU A 25 -4.24 2.05 -18.29
N GLU A 26 -4.39 1.13 -19.25
CA GLU A 26 -4.99 -0.18 -19.01
C GLU A 26 -4.21 -1.01 -17.97
N GLU A 27 -2.89 -1.06 -18.10
CA GLU A 27 -2.05 -1.79 -17.16
C GLU A 27 -1.95 -1.05 -15.81
N THR A 28 -1.97 0.28 -15.82
CA THR A 28 -2.07 1.10 -14.60
C THR A 28 -3.34 0.78 -13.81
N GLN A 29 -4.50 0.77 -14.48
CA GLN A 29 -5.77 0.41 -13.87
C GLN A 29 -5.75 -1.03 -13.32
N LYS A 30 -5.23 -1.97 -14.08
CA LYS A 30 -5.12 -3.36 -13.64
C LYS A 30 -4.24 -3.49 -12.39
N ARG A 31 -3.10 -2.80 -12.35
CA ARG A 31 -2.18 -2.81 -11.20
C ARG A 31 -2.79 -2.11 -9.99
N TRP A 32 -3.51 -1.01 -10.19
CA TRP A 32 -4.30 -0.35 -9.15
C TRP A 32 -5.32 -1.31 -8.53
N ASN A 33 -6.14 -1.97 -9.35
CA ASN A 33 -7.15 -2.93 -8.87
C ASN A 33 -6.49 -4.05 -8.07
N LEU A 34 -5.39 -4.62 -8.58
CA LEU A 34 -4.66 -5.68 -7.87
C LEU A 34 -4.11 -5.21 -6.53
N ALA A 35 -3.56 -4.00 -6.45
CA ALA A 35 -3.05 -3.44 -5.20
C ALA A 35 -4.19 -3.21 -4.20
N PHE A 36 -5.29 -2.62 -4.66
CA PHE A 36 -6.48 -2.33 -3.86
C PHE A 36 -7.08 -3.61 -3.27
N GLU A 37 -7.38 -4.59 -4.11
CA GLU A 37 -7.96 -5.87 -3.69
C GLU A 37 -7.04 -6.62 -2.73
N THR A 38 -5.74 -6.64 -3.01
CA THR A 38 -4.76 -7.33 -2.16
C THR A 38 -4.67 -6.68 -0.79
N LEU A 39 -4.62 -5.35 -0.70
CA LEU A 39 -4.58 -4.63 0.57
C LEU A 39 -5.91 -4.73 1.33
N SER A 40 -7.05 -4.68 0.64
CA SER A 40 -8.36 -4.88 1.26
C SER A 40 -8.45 -6.28 1.89
N LEU A 41 -8.02 -7.32 1.18
CA LEU A 41 -8.00 -8.70 1.68
C LEU A 41 -7.09 -8.87 2.92
N LEU A 42 -5.91 -8.24 2.92
CA LEU A 42 -4.91 -8.43 3.97
C LEU A 42 -5.18 -7.58 5.22
N SER A 43 -5.72 -6.37 5.05
CA SER A 43 -5.93 -5.43 6.15
C SER A 43 -7.33 -5.49 6.75
N GLY A 44 -8.33 -5.91 5.96
CA GLY A 44 -9.74 -5.83 6.35
C GLY A 44 -10.25 -4.41 6.57
N LYS A 45 -9.52 -3.39 6.07
CA LYS A 45 -9.91 -1.98 6.13
C LYS A 45 -11.01 -1.66 5.11
N GLU A 46 -11.71 -0.57 5.35
CA GLU A 46 -12.73 -0.04 4.45
C GLU A 46 -12.09 0.49 3.15
N ALA A 47 -12.87 0.52 2.07
CA ALA A 47 -12.39 0.88 0.74
C ALA A 47 -11.73 2.27 0.70
N GLU A 48 -12.29 3.26 1.40
CA GLU A 48 -11.74 4.60 1.51
C GLU A 48 -10.36 4.63 2.16
N GLU A 49 -10.13 3.86 3.23
CA GLU A 49 -8.83 3.78 3.90
C GLU A 49 -7.76 3.14 2.99
N ILE A 50 -8.17 2.16 2.18
CA ILE A 50 -7.28 1.55 1.18
C ILE A 50 -6.91 2.57 0.10
N ARG A 51 -7.91 3.30 -0.43
CA ARG A 51 -7.67 4.34 -1.42
C ARG A 51 -6.73 5.42 -0.87
N GLU A 52 -6.99 5.92 0.33
CA GLU A 52 -6.15 6.94 0.98
C GLU A 52 -4.71 6.46 1.17
N SER A 53 -4.52 5.20 1.57
CA SER A 53 -3.19 4.59 1.67
C SER A 53 -2.48 4.54 0.32
N LEU A 54 -3.18 4.13 -0.74
CA LEU A 54 -2.65 4.06 -2.10
C LEU A 54 -2.42 5.45 -2.72
N ASP A 55 -3.19 6.46 -2.38
CA ASP A 55 -3.02 7.84 -2.84
C ASP A 55 -1.92 8.60 -2.06
N SER A 56 -1.42 8.02 -0.98
CA SER A 56 -0.37 8.61 -0.14
C SER A 56 1.05 8.29 -0.63
N ARG A 57 2.05 8.81 0.08
CA ARG A 57 3.47 8.44 -0.09
C ARG A 57 3.72 6.93 0.05
N ILE A 58 2.92 6.23 0.86
CA ILE A 58 3.03 4.79 1.03
C ILE A 58 2.68 4.09 -0.28
N GLY A 59 1.60 4.50 -0.94
CA GLY A 59 1.23 4.00 -2.25
C GLY A 59 2.33 4.14 -3.29
N ARG A 60 3.06 5.26 -3.29
CA ARG A 60 4.26 5.42 -4.13
C ARG A 60 5.32 4.35 -3.82
N HIS A 61 5.64 4.13 -2.54
CA HIS A 61 6.60 3.10 -2.16
C HIS A 61 6.15 1.69 -2.58
N ILE A 62 4.85 1.40 -2.50
CA ILE A 62 4.30 0.11 -2.98
C ILE A 62 4.47 0.02 -4.50
N ALA A 63 4.15 1.07 -5.26
CA ALA A 63 4.32 1.09 -6.72
C ALA A 63 5.79 0.87 -7.12
N ASP A 64 6.73 1.56 -6.48
CA ASP A 64 8.18 1.39 -6.69
C ASP A 64 8.62 -0.07 -6.47
N ASN A 65 8.13 -0.72 -5.39
CA ASN A 65 8.44 -2.14 -5.12
C ASN A 65 7.76 -3.10 -6.11
N CYS A 66 6.62 -2.70 -6.66
CA CYS A 66 5.90 -3.49 -7.64
C CYS A 66 6.45 -3.33 -9.07
N PHE A 67 7.29 -2.33 -9.36
CA PHE A 67 7.84 -2.08 -10.69
C PHE A 67 8.44 -3.37 -11.30
N ASP A 68 8.00 -3.73 -12.50
CA ASP A 68 8.30 -4.98 -13.24
C ASP A 68 8.04 -6.31 -12.50
N ASN A 69 7.38 -6.24 -11.34
CA ASN A 69 7.05 -7.39 -10.52
C ASN A 69 5.53 -7.64 -10.46
N ASN A 70 5.16 -8.83 -9.99
CA ASN A 70 3.76 -9.18 -9.76
C ASN A 70 3.23 -8.44 -8.51
N VAL A 71 2.33 -7.47 -8.72
CA VAL A 71 1.76 -6.61 -7.67
C VAL A 71 1.26 -7.40 -6.47
N LYS A 72 0.43 -8.43 -6.72
CA LYS A 72 -0.17 -9.24 -5.65
C LYS A 72 0.89 -9.96 -4.82
N GLN A 73 1.87 -10.59 -5.48
CA GLN A 73 2.93 -11.32 -4.79
C GLN A 73 3.81 -10.38 -3.94
N VAL A 74 4.21 -9.24 -4.49
CA VAL A 74 5.03 -8.24 -3.79
C VAL A 74 4.31 -7.74 -2.54
N ILE A 75 3.04 -7.35 -2.68
CA ILE A 75 2.25 -6.86 -1.54
C ILE A 75 2.10 -7.96 -0.48
N MET A 76 1.70 -9.18 -0.86
CA MET A 76 1.54 -10.27 0.10
C MET A 76 2.83 -10.61 0.87
N GLN A 77 3.98 -10.55 0.21
CA GLN A 77 5.28 -10.84 0.83
C GLN A 77 5.75 -9.76 1.79
N ASN A 78 5.43 -8.49 1.51
CA ASN A 78 5.97 -7.36 2.25
C ASN A 78 4.96 -6.72 3.23
N TYR A 79 3.68 -7.07 3.14
CA TYR A 79 2.60 -6.43 3.89
C TYR A 79 2.86 -6.33 5.39
N TYR A 80 3.23 -7.44 6.05
CA TYR A 80 3.48 -7.44 7.49
C TYR A 80 4.73 -6.63 7.86
N ALA A 81 5.79 -6.67 7.05
CA ALA A 81 6.98 -5.87 7.28
C ALA A 81 6.68 -4.37 7.16
N TRP A 82 5.87 -3.98 6.18
CA TRP A 82 5.40 -2.59 6.02
C TRP A 82 4.48 -2.16 7.16
N TYR A 83 3.61 -3.06 7.62
CA TYR A 83 2.73 -2.83 8.77
C TYR A 83 3.55 -2.61 10.06
N GLU A 84 4.52 -3.48 10.36
CA GLU A 84 5.42 -3.35 11.51
C GLU A 84 6.30 -2.09 11.44
N ALA A 85 6.70 -1.68 10.24
CA ALA A 85 7.41 -0.42 10.00
C ALA A 85 6.51 0.83 10.14
N HIS A 86 5.27 0.68 10.57
CA HIS A 86 4.27 1.75 10.69
C HIS A 86 3.95 2.46 9.38
N LEU A 87 4.22 1.82 8.23
CA LEU A 87 3.86 2.40 6.93
C LEU A 87 2.35 2.41 6.70
N PHE A 88 1.55 1.68 7.49
CA PHE A 88 0.08 1.68 7.36
C PHE A 88 -0.66 2.15 8.62
N SER A 89 0.04 2.66 9.64
CA SER A 89 -0.63 3.09 10.87
C SER A 89 -0.95 4.59 10.86
N ASP A 90 -2.23 4.92 10.71
CA ASP A 90 -2.80 6.28 10.87
C ASP A 90 -2.86 6.76 12.33
N SER A 91 -1.88 6.38 13.15
CA SER A 91 -1.81 6.92 14.49
C SER A 91 -0.38 7.32 14.78
N GLY A 92 -0.20 8.60 15.09
CA GLY A 92 1.01 9.14 15.74
C GLY A 92 1.25 8.52 17.13
N ILE A 93 1.00 7.23 17.30
CA ILE A 93 1.50 6.46 18.42
C ILE A 93 2.94 6.17 18.08
N GLN A 94 3.83 7.02 18.61
CA GLN A 94 5.20 6.60 18.86
C GLN A 94 5.13 5.30 19.65
N LEU A 95 5.39 4.16 19.00
CA LEU A 95 5.86 3.00 19.73
C LEU A 95 7.20 3.43 20.31
N LYS A 96 7.18 3.84 21.58
CA LYS A 96 8.38 3.86 22.41
C LYS A 96 8.93 2.45 22.31
N THR A 97 9.97 2.27 21.51
CA THR A 97 10.83 1.11 21.56
C THR A 97 11.39 1.13 22.97
N LYS A 98 10.73 0.41 23.88
CA LYS A 98 11.27 0.12 25.19
C LYS A 98 12.38 -0.87 24.90
N VAL A 99 13.56 -0.33 24.59
CA VAL A 99 14.81 -1.08 24.61
C VAL A 99 14.81 -1.73 25.99
N HIS A 100 14.54 -3.04 26.05
CA HIS A 100 14.78 -3.81 27.25
C HIS A 100 16.28 -3.79 27.44
N SER A 101 16.74 -2.84 28.24
CA SER A 101 17.91 -3.02 29.07
C SER A 101 17.66 -4.27 29.90
N GLU A 102 18.45 -5.31 29.66
CA GLU A 102 18.76 -6.49 30.49
C GLU A 102 19.14 -7.63 29.53
N LEU A 103 20.27 -8.31 29.56
CA LEU A 103 21.37 -8.53 30.53
C LEU A 103 22.64 -8.81 29.67
N LYS A 104 23.88 -8.51 30.08
CA LYS A 104 24.61 -8.99 31.26
C LYS A 104 25.94 -8.24 31.37
#